data_AF-A0A6S6S0P0-F1
#
_entry.id   AF-A0A6S6S0P0-F1
#
_cell.length_a   1.000
_cell.length_b   1.000
_cell.length_c   1.000
_cell.angle_alpha   90.00
_cell.angle_beta   90.00
_cell.angle_gamma   90.00
#
_symmetry.space_group_name_H-M   'P 1'
#
loop_
_entity.id
_entity.type
_entity.pdbx_description
1 polymer ?
#
loop_
_entity_poly.entity_id
_entity_poly.type
_entity_poly.pdbx_seq_one_letter_code
_entity_poly.pdbx_strand_id
1 'polypeptide(L)'
;MTRLFPLLLMLSLTLFSYQSLAANKSLVGHWKGEKISLNLYGNKTYSYKMKFLTFKGKYTVEKNVITLNYRIAGIKKKRTAVFKLKGNKLILTQKGKGNVVLTRQK
;
A
#
# COMPACT_ATOMS: atom_id res chain seq x y z
N MET A 1 52.69 -12.13 33.99
CA MET A 1 51.23 -12.30 33.90
C MET A 1 50.60 -10.94 33.77
N THR A 2 50.18 -10.55 32.56
CA THR A 2 49.22 -9.47 32.36
C THR A 2 48.57 -9.71 31.00
N ARG A 3 47.35 -10.22 31.10
CA ARG A 3 46.37 -10.36 30.02
C ARG A 3 46.10 -8.97 29.47
N LEU A 4 45.80 -8.87 28.18
CA LEU A 4 44.86 -7.90 27.57
C LEU A 4 45.07 -7.97 26.06
N PHE A 5 44.29 -8.79 25.34
CA PHE A 5 43.90 -8.52 23.94
C PHE A 5 42.79 -9.48 23.45
N PRO A 6 41.63 -9.62 24.12
CA PRO A 6 40.43 -10.12 23.44
C PRO A 6 39.64 -8.96 22.79
N LEU A 7 40.29 -7.82 22.50
CA LEU A 7 39.65 -6.61 21.97
C LEU A 7 39.46 -6.60 20.44
N LEU A 8 39.96 -7.63 19.73
CA LEU A 8 39.82 -7.72 18.27
C LEU A 8 38.44 -8.23 17.80
N LEU A 9 37.60 -8.75 18.70
CA LEU A 9 36.32 -9.37 18.33
C LEU A 9 35.11 -8.42 18.35
N MET A 10 35.28 -7.14 18.75
CA MET A 10 34.19 -6.17 18.77
C MET A 10 34.08 -5.28 17.51
N LEU A 11 34.98 -5.43 16.53
CA LEU A 11 35.07 -4.52 15.38
C LEU A 11 34.46 -5.02 14.07
N SER A 12 33.82 -6.20 14.02
CA SER A 12 33.22 -6.74 12.78
C SER A 12 31.70 -6.58 12.66
N LEU A 13 31.03 -5.96 13.64
CA LEU A 13 29.57 -5.80 13.62
C LEU A 13 29.08 -4.51 12.95
N THR A 14 29.79 -4.05 11.93
CA THR A 14 29.31 -3.00 11.01
C THR A 14 29.21 -3.53 9.60
N LEU A 15 28.66 -4.74 9.43
CA LEU A 15 27.98 -5.06 8.19
C LEU A 15 26.68 -4.26 8.17
N PHE A 16 26.83 -3.00 7.75
CA PHE A 16 25.77 -2.16 7.20
C PHE A 16 24.92 -3.05 6.30
N SER A 17 23.81 -3.52 6.85
CA SER A 17 22.71 -3.99 6.05
C SER A 17 22.24 -2.76 5.28
N TYR A 18 22.76 -2.61 4.07
CA TYR A 18 22.08 -1.86 3.04
C TYR A 18 20.73 -2.55 2.85
N GLN A 19 19.77 -2.19 3.70
CA GLN A 19 18.37 -2.39 3.41
C GLN A 19 18.19 -1.67 2.10
N SER A 20 18.14 -2.45 1.01
CA SER A 20 17.72 -1.95 -0.27
C SER A 20 16.46 -1.15 0.00
N LEU A 21 16.53 0.17 -0.15
CA LEU A 21 15.32 0.97 -0.29
C LEU A 21 14.70 0.44 -1.58
N ALA A 22 13.88 -0.59 -1.43
CA ALA A 22 12.97 -1.03 -2.46
C ALA A 22 12.19 0.22 -2.83
N ALA A 23 12.54 0.82 -3.97
CA ALA A 23 11.90 2.02 -4.50
C ALA A 23 10.40 1.81 -4.37
N ASN A 24 9.81 2.50 -3.40
CA ASN A 24 8.60 2.05 -2.75
C ASN A 24 7.50 2.05 -3.82
N LYS A 25 7.11 0.87 -4.29
CA LYS A 25 5.89 0.63 -5.07
C LYS A 25 4.70 0.85 -4.14
N SER A 26 4.64 2.03 -3.56
CA SER A 26 3.73 2.36 -2.48
C SER A 26 2.34 2.50 -3.07
N LEU A 27 1.40 1.74 -2.53
CA LEU A 27 -0.01 1.88 -2.88
C LEU A 27 -0.56 3.26 -2.49
N VAL A 28 0.08 3.92 -1.53
CA VAL A 28 -0.25 5.28 -1.07
C VAL A 28 -0.12 6.27 -2.23
N GLY A 29 -1.12 7.13 -2.38
CA GLY A 29 -1.18 8.14 -3.43
C GLY A 29 -2.59 8.40 -3.94
N HIS A 30 -2.68 9.38 -4.84
CA HIS A 30 -3.89 9.69 -5.58
C HIS A 30 -3.90 8.88 -6.89
N TRP A 31 -4.96 8.09 -7.08
CA TRP A 31 -5.18 7.28 -8.26
C TRP A 31 -6.47 7.70 -8.96
N LYS A 32 -6.42 7.90 -10.28
CA LYS A 32 -7.59 8.32 -11.07
C LYS A 32 -7.79 7.38 -12.26
N GLY A 33 -9.00 6.88 -12.41
CA GLY A 33 -9.45 6.17 -13.61
C GLY A 33 -10.54 6.96 -14.32
N GLU A 34 -11.11 6.35 -15.35
CA GLU A 34 -12.17 6.97 -16.16
C GLU A 34 -13.42 7.30 -15.32
N LYS A 35 -13.89 6.35 -14.49
CA LYS A 35 -15.16 6.47 -13.74
C LYS A 35 -15.00 6.68 -12.25
N ILE A 36 -13.77 6.50 -11.73
CA ILE A 36 -13.50 6.48 -10.29
C ILE A 36 -12.20 7.20 -9.95
N SER A 37 -12.09 7.66 -8.71
CA SER A 37 -10.84 8.14 -8.11
C SER A 37 -10.64 7.50 -6.74
N LEU A 38 -9.42 7.13 -6.41
CA LEU A 38 -9.05 6.47 -5.16
C LEU A 38 -7.81 7.14 -4.58
N ASN A 39 -7.97 7.71 -3.39
CA ASN A 39 -6.86 8.24 -2.60
C ASN A 39 -6.58 7.29 -1.46
N LEU A 40 -5.34 6.81 -1.37
CA LEU A 40 -4.84 5.97 -0.28
C LEU A 40 -3.83 6.78 0.53
N TYR A 41 -4.10 6.94 1.82
CA TYR A 41 -3.27 7.76 2.72
C TYR A 41 -2.35 6.88 3.57
N GLY A 42 -1.20 7.43 3.98
CA GLY A 42 -0.20 6.70 4.77
C GLY A 42 -0.73 6.16 6.11
N ASN A 43 -1.74 6.82 6.69
CA ASN A 43 -2.42 6.41 7.93
C ASN A 43 -3.46 5.28 7.73
N LYS A 44 -3.41 4.55 6.60
CA LYS A 44 -4.32 3.45 6.26
C LYS A 44 -5.79 3.87 6.11
N THR A 45 -6.04 5.14 5.83
CA THR A 45 -7.36 5.63 5.43
C THR A 45 -7.46 5.81 3.92
N TYR A 46 -8.69 5.89 3.39
CA TYR A 46 -8.90 6.12 1.97
C TYR A 46 -10.11 7.01 1.69
N SER A 47 -10.12 7.58 0.49
CA SER A 47 -11.28 8.21 -0.13
C SER A 47 -11.49 7.63 -1.52
N TYR A 48 -12.67 7.08 -1.79
CA TYR A 48 -13.06 6.53 -3.08
C TYR A 48 -14.23 7.34 -3.62
N LYS A 49 -14.06 7.93 -4.80
CA LYS A 49 -15.10 8.70 -5.49
C LYS A 49 -15.55 7.96 -6.74
N MET A 50 -16.85 7.88 -6.94
CA MET A 50 -17.47 7.34 -8.15
C MET A 50 -18.73 8.14 -8.46
N LYS A 51 -18.77 8.81 -9.62
CA LYS A 51 -19.83 9.77 -9.96
C LYS A 51 -20.04 10.76 -8.78
N PHE A 52 -21.25 10.82 -8.24
CA PHE A 52 -21.65 11.70 -7.13
C PHE A 52 -21.41 11.10 -5.74
N LEU A 53 -21.00 9.83 -5.65
CA LEU A 53 -20.81 9.14 -4.38
C LEU A 53 -19.34 9.19 -3.94
N THR A 54 -19.14 9.50 -2.66
CA THR A 54 -17.83 9.45 -2.01
C THR A 54 -17.89 8.53 -0.81
N PHE A 55 -17.00 7.53 -0.78
CA PHE A 55 -16.85 6.59 0.31
C PHE A 55 -15.51 6.85 0.99
N LYS A 56 -15.52 6.93 2.31
CA LYS A 56 -14.31 7.06 3.14
C LYS A 56 -14.26 5.93 4.14
N GLY A 57 -13.05 5.54 4.52
CA GLY A 57 -12.88 4.47 5.49
C GLY A 57 -11.43 4.09 5.70
N LYS A 58 -11.23 2.89 6.25
CA LYS A 58 -9.90 2.30 6.45
C LYS A 58 -9.66 1.22 5.42
N TYR A 59 -8.41 1.09 4.99
CA TYR A 59 -7.99 0.01 4.12
C TYR A 59 -6.92 -0.84 4.77
N THR A 60 -6.91 -2.13 4.43
CA THR A 60 -5.83 -3.06 4.76
C THR A 60 -5.22 -3.58 3.47
N VAL A 61 -3.95 -3.97 3.57
CA VAL A 61 -3.20 -4.57 2.46
C VAL A 61 -2.53 -5.83 2.99
N GLU A 62 -2.84 -6.95 2.38
CA GLU A 62 -2.24 -8.25 2.70
C GLU A 62 -1.74 -8.86 1.40
N LYS A 63 -0.41 -9.08 1.29
CA LYS A 63 0.24 -9.49 0.05
C LYS A 63 -0.13 -8.54 -1.11
N ASN A 64 -0.86 -9.03 -2.10
CA ASN A 64 -1.36 -8.31 -3.27
C ASN A 64 -2.87 -8.05 -3.21
N VAL A 65 -3.48 -8.13 -2.02
CA VAL A 65 -4.90 -7.93 -1.81
C VAL A 65 -5.13 -6.66 -1.01
N ILE A 66 -5.96 -5.76 -1.54
CA ILE A 66 -6.44 -4.58 -0.84
C ILE A 66 -7.88 -4.81 -0.40
N THR A 67 -8.17 -4.52 0.87
CA THR A 67 -9.55 -4.53 1.41
C THR A 67 -9.93 -3.13 1.86
N LEU A 68 -11.00 -2.59 1.29
CA LEU A 68 -11.60 -1.30 1.65
C LEU A 68 -12.77 -1.54 2.60
N ASN A 69 -12.69 -1.02 3.82
CA ASN A 69 -13.74 -1.10 4.83
C ASN A 69 -14.49 0.24 4.89
N TYR A 70 -15.81 0.20 4.73
CA TYR A 70 -16.68 1.38 4.74
C TYR A 70 -17.99 1.11 5.46
N ARG A 71 -18.78 2.15 5.68
CA ARG A 71 -20.14 2.04 6.21
C ARG A 71 -21.13 2.65 5.22
N ILE A 72 -22.29 2.02 5.09
CA ILE A 72 -23.46 2.58 4.40
C ILE A 72 -24.62 2.50 5.39
N ALA A 73 -25.24 3.64 5.71
CA ALA A 73 -26.34 3.72 6.69
C ALA A 73 -26.02 2.98 8.01
N GLY A 74 -24.83 3.22 8.58
CA GLY A 74 -24.36 2.57 9.82
C GLY A 74 -23.87 1.12 9.65
N ILE A 75 -24.26 0.42 8.58
CA ILE A 75 -23.89 -0.97 8.35
C ILE A 75 -22.45 -1.06 7.82
N LYS A 76 -21.61 -1.83 8.50
CA LYS A 76 -20.24 -2.14 8.06
C LYS A 76 -20.27 -2.97 6.77
N LYS A 77 -19.49 -2.55 5.79
CA LYS A 77 -19.28 -3.23 4.51
C LYS A 77 -17.79 -3.30 4.22
N LYS A 78 -17.40 -4.29 3.44
CA LYS A 78 -16.02 -4.45 2.96
C LYS A 78 -16.01 -4.75 1.47
N ARG A 79 -14.95 -4.35 0.79
CA ARG A 79 -14.73 -4.67 -0.62
C ARG A 79 -13.27 -5.01 -0.85
N THR A 80 -13.02 -6.16 -1.44
CA THR A 80 -11.68 -6.71 -1.62
C THR A 80 -11.33 -6.77 -3.10
N ALA A 81 -10.09 -6.46 -3.44
CA ALA A 81 -9.56 -6.58 -4.79
C ALA A 81 -8.10 -7.06 -4.75
N VAL A 82 -7.70 -7.85 -5.73
CA VAL A 82 -6.28 -8.08 -6.02
C VAL A 82 -5.76 -6.85 -6.74
N PHE A 83 -4.60 -6.33 -6.33
CA PHE A 83 -3.97 -5.19 -6.99
C PHE A 83 -2.65 -5.58 -7.65
N LYS A 84 -2.33 -4.88 -8.73
CA LYS A 84 -1.03 -4.93 -9.40
C LYS A 84 -0.57 -3.51 -9.74
N LEU A 85 0.67 -3.19 -9.40
CA LEU A 85 1.31 -1.93 -9.75
C LEU A 85 2.21 -2.12 -10.98
N LYS A 86 2.01 -1.32 -12.02
CA LYS A 86 2.84 -1.28 -13.24
C LYS A 86 3.18 0.17 -13.57
N GLY A 87 4.35 0.63 -13.16
CA GLY A 87 4.76 2.03 -13.30
C GLY A 87 3.80 2.96 -12.54
N ASN A 88 3.19 3.90 -13.27
CA ASN A 88 2.17 4.81 -12.73
C ASN A 88 0.74 4.23 -12.77
N LYS A 89 0.56 2.95 -13.08
CA LYS A 89 -0.76 2.30 -13.15
C LYS A 89 -1.01 1.38 -11.96
N LEU A 90 -2.19 1.51 -11.36
CA LEU A 90 -2.77 0.61 -10.37
C LEU A 90 -3.91 -0.15 -11.04
N ILE A 91 -3.75 -1.46 -11.18
CA ILE A 91 -4.76 -2.36 -11.72
C ILE A 91 -5.42 -3.07 -10.55
N LEU A 92 -6.74 -2.95 -10.44
CA LEU A 92 -7.56 -3.62 -9.42
C LEU A 92 -8.44 -4.68 -10.08
N THR A 93 -8.37 -5.90 -9.60
CA THR A 93 -9.14 -7.05 -10.09
C THR A 93 -10.03 -7.58 -8.97
N GLN A 94 -11.33 -7.65 -9.22
CA GLN A 94 -12.31 -8.22 -8.29
C GLN A 94 -12.85 -9.51 -8.88
N LYS A 95 -13.00 -10.57 -8.06
CA LYS A 95 -13.56 -11.84 -8.52
C LYS A 95 -14.96 -11.62 -9.09
N GLY A 96 -15.20 -12.13 -10.30
CA GLY A 96 -16.48 -11.96 -11.00
C GLY A 96 -16.76 -10.55 -11.54
N LYS A 97 -15.76 -9.65 -11.54
CA LYS A 97 -15.86 -8.31 -12.13
C LYS A 97 -14.63 -8.04 -13.00
N GLY A 98 -14.78 -7.15 -13.97
CA GLY A 98 -13.68 -6.71 -14.83
C GLY A 98 -12.57 -6.00 -14.06
N ASN A 99 -11.44 -5.81 -14.73
CA ASN A 99 -10.31 -5.04 -14.21
C ASN A 99 -10.62 -3.55 -14.22
N VAL A 100 -10.18 -2.84 -13.19
CA VAL A 100 -10.19 -1.37 -13.13
C VAL A 100 -8.76 -0.87 -13.17
N VAL A 101 -8.45 0.00 -14.11
CA VAL A 101 -7.12 0.59 -14.26
C VAL A 101 -7.17 2.05 -13.82
N LEU A 102 -6.28 2.41 -12.89
CA LEU A 102 -6.12 3.75 -12.36
C LEU A 102 -4.70 4.24 -12.63
N THR A 103 -4.56 5.53 -12.88
CA THR A 103 -3.26 6.19 -13.10
C THR A 103 -2.94 7.10 -11.93
N ARG A 104 -1.70 7.03 -11.43
CA ARG A 104 -1.20 7.90 -10.37
C ARG A 104 -1.25 9.34 -10.84
N GLN A 105 -1.84 10.20 -10.03
CA GLN A 105 -1.80 11.64 -10.20
C GLN A 105 -0.55 12.17 -9.47
N LYS A 106 0.16 13.12 -10.10
CA LYS A 106 1.31 13.80 -9.50
C LYS A 106 0.85 14.67 -8.33
#